data_AF-A0A497E256-F1
#
_entry.id   AF-A0A497E256-F1
#
_cell.length_a   1.000
_cell.length_b   1.000
_cell.length_c   1.000
_cell.angle_alpha   90.00
_cell.angle_beta   90.00
_cell.angle_gamma   90.00
#
_symmetry.space_group_name_H-M   'P 1'
#
loop_
_entity.id
_entity.type
_entity.pdbx_description
1 polymer ?
#
loop_
_entity_poly.entity_id
_entity_poly.type
_entity_poly.pdbx_seq_one_letter_code
_entity_poly.pdbx_strand_id
1 'polypeptide(L)'
;MPYALVRFFKKGWKDGERKKILLILIWFGVVFVFFSSAKSKLPGYILPLYPCLAPVVGKLWSEFFSQRIQAYKGGMLLSFALFFSLLISLLVAVVLIAKPTFPVEYELCGKDIILVISGLIIGGVFSLLSLLYKKPSLCLGIMVGAMCFVTWALAEHVLPKTEFFKPTKVMASEITSRLRPGERIGNYPASEKNFMTFNPSLVYYTDQPVVGIETVDCLMSFLGSEERVYCLMSEKSYFRVKENLSQIPVYVLRREGGKVLLSNKGDR
;
A
#
# COMPACT_ATOMS: atom_id res chain seq x y z
N MET A 1 -20.11 0.69 -9.52
CA MET A 1 -19.92 -0.77 -9.36
C MET A 1 -21.21 -1.48 -8.91
N PRO A 2 -21.86 -1.14 -7.76
CA PRO A 2 -22.92 -1.98 -7.18
C PRO A 2 -24.16 -2.09 -8.06
N TYR A 3 -24.62 -0.98 -8.63
CA TYR A 3 -25.76 -0.98 -9.53
C TYR A 3 -25.50 -1.69 -10.87
N ALA A 4 -24.26 -1.63 -11.37
CA ALA A 4 -23.88 -2.31 -12.59
C ALA A 4 -24.10 -3.82 -12.44
N LEU A 5 -23.67 -4.39 -11.31
CA LEU A 5 -23.87 -5.79 -10.95
C LEU A 5 -25.35 -6.14 -10.75
N VAL A 6 -26.10 -5.37 -9.95
CA VAL A 6 -27.54 -5.65 -9.71
C VAL A 6 -28.35 -5.65 -11.01
N ARG A 7 -28.06 -4.73 -11.93
CA ARG A 7 -28.70 -4.70 -13.26
C ARG A 7 -28.22 -5.83 -14.16
N PHE A 8 -26.96 -6.23 -14.03
CA PHE A 8 -26.38 -7.37 -14.73
C PHE A 8 -27.18 -8.65 -14.50
N PHE A 9 -27.65 -8.86 -13.25
CA PHE A 9 -28.48 -10.00 -12.86
C PHE A 9 -29.95 -9.91 -13.30
N LYS A 10 -30.51 -8.72 -13.55
CA LYS A 10 -31.96 -8.53 -13.81
C LYS A 10 -32.36 -8.50 -15.28
N LYS A 11 -31.45 -8.23 -16.21
CA LYS A 11 -31.80 -8.08 -17.65
C LYS A 11 -31.86 -9.47 -18.31
N GLY A 12 -32.85 -9.73 -19.16
CA GLY A 12 -32.83 -10.90 -20.04
C GLY A 12 -31.85 -10.66 -21.19
N TRP A 13 -30.75 -11.41 -21.22
CA TRP A 13 -29.68 -11.22 -22.21
C TRP A 13 -29.85 -12.18 -23.39
N LYS A 14 -29.54 -11.72 -24.61
CA LYS A 14 -29.45 -12.60 -25.79
C LYS A 14 -28.37 -13.67 -25.57
N ASP A 15 -28.51 -14.86 -26.15
CA ASP A 15 -27.67 -16.03 -25.85
C ASP A 15 -26.15 -15.79 -25.98
N GLY A 16 -25.74 -14.98 -26.96
CA GLY A 16 -24.32 -14.60 -27.15
C GLY A 16 -23.77 -13.66 -26.07
N GLU A 17 -24.60 -12.79 -25.49
CA GLU A 17 -24.19 -11.95 -24.36
C GLU A 17 -24.20 -12.75 -23.05
N ARG A 18 -25.12 -13.70 -22.89
CA ARG A 18 -25.23 -14.57 -21.71
C ARG A 18 -23.94 -15.32 -21.39
N LYS A 19 -23.26 -15.88 -22.41
CA LYS A 19 -21.99 -16.58 -22.22
C LYS A 19 -20.87 -15.67 -21.70
N LYS A 20 -20.75 -14.46 -22.23
CA LYS A 20 -19.73 -13.47 -21.82
C LYS A 20 -19.94 -13.03 -20.37
N ILE A 21 -21.19 -12.87 -19.97
CA ILE A 21 -21.60 -12.50 -18.60
C ILE A 21 -21.29 -13.62 -17.62
N LEU A 22 -21.65 -14.86 -17.98
CA LEU A 22 -21.36 -16.03 -17.16
C LEU A 22 -19.85 -16.14 -16.94
N LEU A 23 -19.04 -15.92 -17.97
CA LEU A 23 -17.58 -15.90 -17.80
C LEU A 23 -17.12 -14.83 -16.80
N ILE A 24 -17.64 -13.60 -16.88
CA ILE A 24 -17.29 -12.52 -15.94
C ILE A 24 -17.74 -12.85 -14.51
N LEU A 25 -18.93 -13.44 -14.32
CA LEU A 25 -19.43 -13.82 -12.99
C LEU A 25 -18.68 -14.99 -12.40
N ILE A 26 -18.38 -16.00 -13.21
CA ILE A 26 -17.59 -17.16 -12.79
C ILE A 26 -16.20 -16.69 -12.40
N TRP A 27 -15.55 -15.86 -13.23
CA TRP A 27 -14.24 -15.31 -12.91
C TRP A 27 -14.27 -14.49 -11.62
N PHE A 28 -15.22 -13.55 -11.51
CA PHE A 28 -15.37 -12.74 -10.31
C PHE A 28 -15.60 -13.60 -9.07
N GLY A 29 -16.53 -14.55 -9.15
CA GLY A 29 -16.88 -15.46 -8.06
C GLY A 29 -15.70 -16.34 -7.64
N VAL A 30 -15.00 -16.96 -8.59
CA VAL A 30 -13.84 -17.82 -8.33
C VAL A 30 -12.75 -17.02 -7.64
N VAL A 31 -12.30 -15.90 -8.24
CA VAL A 31 -11.21 -15.08 -7.67
C VAL A 31 -11.60 -14.49 -6.32
N PHE A 32 -12.81 -13.92 -6.22
CA PHE A 32 -13.27 -13.31 -4.98
C PHE A 32 -13.42 -14.33 -3.84
N VAL A 33 -14.09 -15.46 -4.09
CA VAL A 33 -14.29 -16.49 -3.05
C VAL A 33 -12.97 -17.14 -2.67
N PHE A 34 -12.14 -17.52 -3.66
CA PHE A 34 -10.84 -18.14 -3.41
C PHE A 34 -9.97 -17.27 -2.50
N PHE A 35 -9.79 -15.99 -2.83
CA PHE A 35 -8.97 -15.08 -2.02
C PHE A 35 -9.65 -14.62 -0.74
N SER A 36 -10.99 -14.65 -0.65
CA SER A 36 -11.70 -14.40 0.61
C SER A 36 -11.50 -15.55 1.60
N SER A 37 -11.45 -16.80 1.10
CA SER A 37 -11.21 -18.01 1.89
C SER A 37 -9.72 -18.22 2.26
N ALA A 38 -8.79 -17.49 1.64
CA ALA A 38 -7.38 -17.59 1.96
C ALA A 38 -7.07 -17.10 3.39
N LYS A 39 -6.21 -17.86 4.10
CA LYS A 39 -5.75 -17.50 5.46
C LYS A 39 -4.97 -16.19 5.46
N SER A 40 -4.05 -16.02 4.51
CA SER A 40 -3.31 -14.78 4.29
C SER A 40 -4.06 -13.90 3.29
N LYS A 41 -4.25 -12.62 3.62
CA LYS A 41 -4.94 -11.65 2.76
C LYS A 41 -3.95 -10.55 2.39
N LEU A 42 -3.53 -10.52 1.13
CA LEU A 42 -2.80 -9.39 0.58
C LEU A 42 -3.75 -8.53 -0.26
N PRO A 43 -3.68 -7.18 -0.14
CA PRO A 43 -4.53 -6.28 -0.93
C PRO A 43 -4.42 -6.52 -2.46
N GLY A 44 -3.27 -6.99 -2.94
CA GLY A 44 -3.04 -7.28 -4.36
C GLY A 44 -3.87 -8.45 -4.91
N TYR A 45 -4.43 -9.31 -4.07
CA TYR A 45 -5.14 -10.52 -4.51
C TYR A 45 -6.41 -10.24 -5.31
N ILE A 46 -7.01 -9.07 -5.13
CA ILE A 46 -8.21 -8.68 -5.87
C ILE A 46 -7.91 -7.98 -7.20
N LEU A 47 -6.64 -7.66 -7.51
CA LEU A 47 -6.25 -7.00 -8.76
C LEU A 47 -6.71 -7.74 -10.03
N PRO A 48 -6.71 -9.08 -10.09
CA PRO A 48 -7.23 -9.81 -11.26
C PRO A 48 -8.73 -9.60 -11.54
N LEU A 49 -9.49 -9.02 -10.61
CA LEU A 49 -10.91 -8.70 -10.82
C LEU A 49 -11.13 -7.45 -11.69
N TYR A 50 -10.20 -6.51 -11.66
CA TYR A 50 -10.31 -5.23 -12.36
C TYR A 50 -10.51 -5.38 -13.88
N PRO A 51 -9.69 -6.16 -14.62
CA PRO A 51 -9.86 -6.30 -16.07
C PRO A 51 -11.22 -6.91 -16.45
N CYS A 52 -11.77 -7.81 -15.64
CA CYS A 52 -13.07 -8.43 -15.91
C CYS A 52 -14.25 -7.50 -15.64
N LEU A 53 -14.13 -6.59 -14.68
CA LEU A 53 -15.19 -5.63 -14.34
C LEU A 53 -15.15 -4.37 -15.23
N ALA A 54 -13.99 -4.01 -15.79
CA ALA A 54 -13.83 -2.89 -16.72
C ALA A 54 -14.85 -2.88 -17.89
N PRO A 55 -15.07 -3.97 -18.65
CA PRO A 55 -16.06 -3.98 -19.74
C PRO A 55 -17.51 -3.85 -19.24
N VAL A 56 -17.83 -4.32 -18.03
CA VAL A 56 -19.16 -4.15 -17.42
C VAL A 56 -19.43 -2.67 -17.13
N VAL A 57 -18.43 -1.97 -16.57
CA VAL A 57 -18.49 -0.53 -16.33
C VAL A 57 -18.54 0.24 -17.65
N GLY A 58 -17.77 -0.17 -18.66
CA GLY A 58 -17.80 0.42 -20.01
C GLY A 58 -19.17 0.29 -20.67
N LYS A 59 -19.82 -0.89 -20.60
CA LYS A 59 -21.18 -1.10 -21.11
C LYS A 59 -22.19 -0.21 -20.39
N LEU A 60 -22.07 -0.05 -19.07
CA LEU A 60 -22.95 0.85 -18.30
C LEU A 60 -22.82 2.30 -18.79
N TRP A 61 -21.60 2.79 -18.99
CA TRP A 61 -21.36 4.13 -19.51
C TRP A 61 -21.86 4.31 -20.95
N SER A 62 -21.63 3.33 -21.82
CA SER A 62 -22.14 3.33 -23.20
C SER A 62 -23.68 3.43 -23.25
N GLU A 63 -24.37 2.61 -22.45
CA GLU A 63 -25.83 2.68 -22.32
C GLU A 63 -26.27 4.04 -21.74
N PHE A 64 -25.49 4.62 -20.82
CA PHE A 64 -25.76 5.93 -20.24
C PHE A 64 -25.62 7.09 -21.24
N PHE A 65 -24.63 7.02 -22.15
CA PHE A 65 -24.45 7.99 -23.23
C PHE A 65 -25.59 7.94 -24.27
N SER A 66 -26.17 6.77 -24.51
CA SER A 66 -27.26 6.54 -25.48
C SER A 66 -28.64 7.11 -25.07
N GLN A 67 -28.68 8.12 -24.17
CA GLN A 67 -29.86 8.86 -23.74
C GLN A 67 -31.00 8.07 -23.06
N ARG A 68 -30.82 6.80 -22.66
CA ARG A 68 -31.78 6.10 -21.77
C ARG A 68 -31.74 6.59 -20.31
N ILE A 69 -31.41 7.86 -20.07
CA ILE A 69 -31.01 8.44 -18.77
C ILE A 69 -31.98 8.11 -17.62
N GLN A 70 -33.30 8.11 -17.88
CA GLN A 70 -34.31 7.88 -16.84
C GLN A 70 -34.26 6.46 -16.24
N ALA A 71 -33.95 5.43 -17.04
CA ALA A 71 -33.92 4.05 -16.56
C ALA A 71 -32.66 3.70 -15.73
N TYR A 72 -31.71 4.62 -15.58
CA TYR A 72 -30.40 4.39 -14.94
C TYR A 72 -30.11 5.35 -13.80
N LYS A 73 -30.91 6.43 -13.66
CA LYS A 73 -30.70 7.50 -12.67
C LYS A 73 -30.70 6.99 -11.24
N GLY A 74 -31.68 6.16 -10.86
CA GLY A 74 -31.78 5.61 -9.49
C GLY A 74 -30.57 4.76 -9.09
N GLY A 75 -30.02 4.02 -10.04
CA GLY A 75 -28.84 3.19 -9.81
C GLY A 75 -27.52 3.94 -9.70
N MET A 76 -27.36 4.99 -10.50
CA MET A 76 -26.22 5.89 -10.36
C MET A 76 -26.31 6.67 -9.06
N LEU A 77 -27.50 7.17 -8.68
CA LEU A 77 -27.71 7.82 -7.38
C LEU A 77 -27.36 6.91 -6.21
N LEU A 78 -27.79 5.64 -6.23
CA LEU A 78 -27.37 4.65 -5.22
C LEU A 78 -25.85 4.46 -5.21
N SER A 79 -25.21 4.44 -6.38
CA SER A 79 -23.74 4.31 -6.46
C SER A 79 -23.01 5.52 -5.87
N PHE A 80 -23.50 6.73 -6.11
CA PHE A 80 -22.99 7.95 -5.48
C PHE A 80 -23.25 7.96 -3.96
N ALA A 81 -24.45 7.55 -3.52
CA ALA A 81 -24.78 7.47 -2.10
C ALA A 81 -23.82 6.51 -1.36
N LEU A 82 -23.58 5.33 -1.93
CA LEU A 82 -22.62 4.36 -1.38
C LEU A 82 -21.18 4.89 -1.39
N PHE A 83 -20.80 5.64 -2.43
CA PHE A 83 -19.48 6.27 -2.50
C PHE A 83 -19.29 7.32 -1.40
N PHE A 84 -20.25 8.23 -1.22
CA PHE A 84 -20.18 9.24 -0.16
C PHE A 84 -20.27 8.62 1.24
N SER A 85 -21.10 7.60 1.45
CA SER A 85 -21.14 6.90 2.74
C SER A 85 -19.81 6.26 3.08
N LEU A 86 -19.12 5.66 2.10
CA LEU A 86 -17.79 5.08 2.28
C LEU A 86 -16.75 6.17 2.61
N LEU A 87 -16.76 7.30 1.88
CA LEU A 87 -15.83 8.40 2.14
C LEU A 87 -16.04 9.03 3.51
N ILE A 88 -17.30 9.23 3.94
CA ILE A 88 -17.61 9.75 5.27
C ILE A 88 -17.14 8.76 6.34
N SER A 89 -17.41 7.46 6.16
CA SER A 89 -16.93 6.42 7.07
C SER A 89 -15.40 6.41 7.18
N LEU A 90 -14.69 6.55 6.06
CA LEU A 90 -13.23 6.65 6.03
C LEU A 90 -12.73 7.91 6.75
N LEU A 91 -13.34 9.06 6.50
CA LEU A 91 -13.00 10.32 7.15
C LEU A 91 -13.18 10.22 8.67
N VAL A 92 -14.29 9.66 9.12
CA VAL A 92 -14.59 9.41 10.54
C VAL A 92 -13.55 8.47 11.15
N ALA A 93 -13.19 7.39 10.46
CA ALA A 93 -12.16 6.47 10.93
C ALA A 93 -10.78 7.15 11.07
N VAL A 94 -10.39 8.00 10.11
CA VAL A 94 -9.14 8.75 10.17
C VAL A 94 -9.14 9.73 11.34
N VAL A 95 -10.22 10.48 11.55
CA VAL A 95 -10.29 11.53 12.59
C VAL A 95 -10.45 10.94 13.99
N LEU A 96 -11.29 9.92 14.16
CA LEU A 96 -11.63 9.37 15.49
C LEU A 96 -10.74 8.21 15.93
N ILE A 97 -10.15 7.46 14.99
CA ILE A 97 -9.36 6.26 15.31
C ILE A 97 -7.88 6.48 15.02
N ALA A 98 -7.53 6.93 13.82
CA ALA A 98 -6.12 7.07 13.44
C ALA A 98 -5.41 8.17 14.23
N LYS A 99 -6.05 9.34 14.41
CA LYS A 99 -5.48 10.47 15.16
C LYS A 99 -5.06 10.12 16.61
N PRO A 100 -5.90 9.47 17.45
CA PRO A 100 -5.49 9.11 18.81
C PRO A 100 -4.54 7.91 18.87
N THR A 101 -4.63 6.98 17.92
CA THR A 101 -3.84 5.74 17.95
C THR A 101 -2.43 5.93 17.39
N PHE A 102 -2.27 6.81 16.40
CA PHE A 102 -1.03 7.04 15.65
C PHE A 102 -0.74 8.55 15.50
N PRO A 103 -0.45 9.26 16.62
CA PRO A 103 -0.34 10.72 16.61
C PRO A 103 0.81 11.23 15.75
N VAL A 104 1.95 10.54 15.75
CA VAL A 104 3.14 10.96 14.99
C VAL A 104 2.92 10.81 13.49
N GLU A 105 2.38 9.67 13.07
CA GLU A 105 2.07 9.38 11.68
C GLU A 105 0.95 10.28 11.15
N TYR A 106 -0.03 10.60 12.00
CA TYR A 106 -1.10 11.53 11.67
C TYR A 106 -0.60 12.97 11.51
N GLU A 107 0.33 13.44 12.33
CA GLU A 107 0.93 14.77 12.15
C GLU A 107 1.69 14.88 10.83
N LEU A 108 2.36 13.80 10.40
CA LEU A 108 3.12 13.74 9.16
C LEU A 108 2.22 13.68 7.91
N CYS A 109 1.23 12.79 7.91
CA CYS A 109 0.45 12.44 6.71
C CYS A 109 -1.03 12.87 6.78
N GLY A 110 -1.55 13.28 7.94
CA GLY A 110 -2.97 13.55 8.14
C GLY A 110 -3.52 14.67 7.25
N LYS A 111 -2.73 15.73 7.04
CA LYS A 111 -3.09 16.82 6.11
C LYS A 111 -3.25 16.32 4.67
N ASP A 112 -2.35 15.45 4.21
CA ASP A 112 -2.40 14.93 2.84
C ASP A 112 -3.55 13.94 2.66
N ILE A 113 -3.84 13.12 3.67
CA ILE A 113 -5.00 12.22 3.67
C ILE A 113 -6.30 13.04 3.60
N ILE A 114 -6.41 14.13 4.35
CA ILE A 114 -7.57 15.04 4.28
C ILE A 114 -7.66 15.71 2.90
N LEU A 115 -6.53 16.12 2.31
CA LEU A 115 -6.48 16.66 0.95
C LEU A 115 -6.99 15.65 -0.09
N VAL A 116 -6.59 14.39 0.00
CA VAL A 116 -7.06 13.32 -0.89
C VAL A 116 -8.56 13.08 -0.71
N ILE A 117 -9.04 12.97 0.54
CA ILE A 117 -10.47 12.74 0.82
C ILE A 117 -11.31 13.92 0.36
N SER A 118 -10.89 15.15 0.65
CA SER A 118 -11.61 16.36 0.22
C SER A 118 -11.65 16.48 -1.30
N GLY A 119 -10.55 16.21 -2.01
CA GLY A 119 -10.54 16.17 -3.47
C GLY A 119 -11.49 15.12 -4.04
N LEU A 120 -11.59 13.94 -3.42
CA LEU A 120 -12.56 12.90 -3.78
C LEU A 120 -14.01 13.34 -3.54
N ILE A 121 -14.30 14.01 -2.43
CA ILE A 121 -15.63 14.56 -2.13
C ILE A 121 -15.99 15.62 -3.17
N ILE A 122 -15.10 16.58 -3.42
CA ILE A 122 -15.31 17.67 -4.37
C ILE A 122 -15.54 17.11 -5.78
N GLY A 123 -14.66 16.23 -6.25
CA GLY A 123 -14.81 15.56 -7.55
C GLY A 123 -16.10 14.73 -7.63
N GLY A 124 -16.45 14.03 -6.55
CA GLY A 124 -17.71 13.30 -6.43
C GLY A 124 -18.95 14.21 -6.53
N VAL A 125 -18.94 15.36 -5.86
CA VAL A 125 -20.04 16.33 -5.85
C VAL A 125 -20.19 16.95 -7.23
N PHE A 126 -19.11 17.41 -7.86
CA PHE A 126 -19.15 17.95 -9.22
C PHE A 126 -19.61 16.91 -10.25
N SER A 127 -19.18 15.65 -10.08
CA SER A 127 -19.64 14.54 -10.92
C SER A 127 -21.14 14.26 -10.73
N LEU A 128 -21.63 14.30 -9.49
CA LEU A 128 -23.06 14.16 -9.18
C LEU A 128 -23.87 15.34 -9.74
N LEU A 129 -23.39 16.57 -9.62
CA LEU A 129 -24.04 17.74 -10.22
C LEU A 129 -24.11 17.59 -11.74
N SER A 130 -23.02 17.20 -12.39
CA SER A 130 -22.98 16.92 -13.83
C SER A 130 -24.00 15.85 -14.25
N LEU A 131 -24.21 14.83 -13.41
CA LEU A 131 -25.24 13.82 -13.60
C LEU A 131 -26.65 14.42 -13.54
N LEU A 132 -26.92 15.29 -12.56
CA LEU A 132 -28.21 15.96 -12.39
C LEU A 132 -28.51 16.94 -13.54
N TYR A 133 -27.49 17.61 -14.08
CA TYR A 133 -27.57 18.46 -15.27
C TYR A 133 -27.60 17.68 -16.60
N LYS A 134 -27.71 16.34 -16.56
CA LYS A 134 -27.78 15.46 -17.74
C LYS A 134 -26.60 15.59 -18.71
N LYS A 135 -25.39 15.88 -18.18
CA LYS A 135 -24.14 15.93 -18.96
C LYS A 135 -23.28 14.69 -18.65
N PRO A 136 -23.51 13.55 -19.32
CA PRO A 136 -22.82 12.29 -19.00
C PRO A 136 -21.32 12.32 -19.30
N SER A 137 -20.89 13.04 -20.34
CA SER A 137 -19.48 13.12 -20.75
C SER A 137 -18.66 13.91 -19.74
N LEU A 138 -19.20 15.04 -19.29
CA LEU A 138 -18.62 15.85 -18.23
C LEU A 138 -18.54 15.07 -16.91
N CYS A 139 -19.56 14.27 -16.59
CA CYS A 139 -19.59 13.42 -15.39
C CYS A 139 -18.42 12.41 -15.38
N LEU A 140 -18.21 11.70 -16.50
CA LEU A 140 -17.08 10.78 -16.66
C LEU A 140 -15.75 11.52 -16.60
N GLY A 141 -15.62 12.65 -17.31
CA GLY A 141 -14.41 13.46 -17.34
C GLY A 141 -14.00 13.95 -15.94
N ILE A 142 -14.95 14.41 -15.13
CA ILE A 142 -14.70 14.80 -13.73
C ILE A 142 -14.25 13.61 -12.89
N MET A 143 -14.84 12.42 -13.06
CA MET A 143 -14.42 11.22 -12.33
C MET A 143 -12.99 10.81 -12.66
N VAL A 144 -12.63 10.82 -13.95
CA VAL A 144 -11.27 10.54 -14.40
C VAL A 144 -10.31 11.60 -13.86
N GLY A 145 -10.67 12.88 -13.95
CA GLY A 145 -9.88 13.99 -13.39
C GLY A 145 -9.66 13.85 -11.88
N ALA A 146 -10.68 13.45 -11.12
CA ALA A 146 -10.57 13.19 -9.69
C ALA A 146 -9.62 12.02 -9.40
N MET A 147 -9.63 10.95 -10.21
CA MET A 147 -8.67 9.85 -10.07
C MET A 147 -7.24 10.30 -10.39
N CYS A 148 -7.03 11.08 -11.44
CA CYS A 148 -5.72 11.65 -11.76
C CYS A 148 -5.20 12.55 -10.62
N PHE A 149 -6.08 13.38 -10.05
CA PHE A 149 -5.75 14.20 -8.89
C PHE A 149 -5.33 13.34 -7.69
N VAL A 150 -6.08 12.27 -7.38
CA VAL A 150 -5.70 11.37 -6.28
C VAL A 150 -4.36 10.70 -6.54
N THR A 151 -4.11 10.19 -7.75
CA THR A 151 -2.82 9.58 -8.07
C THR A 151 -1.67 10.57 -7.94
N TRP A 152 -1.87 11.80 -8.40
CA TRP A 152 -0.89 12.87 -8.26
C TRP A 152 -0.65 13.25 -6.79
N ALA A 153 -1.72 13.45 -6.01
CA ALA A 153 -1.63 13.78 -4.60
C ALA A 153 -0.92 12.68 -3.79
N LEU A 154 -1.20 11.42 -4.09
CA LEU A 154 -0.50 10.30 -3.46
C LEU A 154 0.98 10.23 -3.88
N ALA A 155 1.30 10.46 -5.15
CA ALA A 155 2.66 10.41 -5.69
C ALA A 155 3.55 11.52 -5.15
N GLU A 156 3.06 12.76 -5.09
CA GLU A 156 3.87 13.92 -4.73
C GLU A 156 3.84 14.24 -3.23
N HIS A 157 2.71 14.05 -2.56
CA HIS A 157 2.56 14.48 -1.17
C HIS A 157 2.69 13.34 -0.16
N VAL A 158 2.14 12.15 -0.46
CA VAL A 158 2.11 11.04 0.50
C VAL A 158 3.35 10.16 0.37
N LEU A 159 3.68 9.71 -0.85
CA LEU A 159 4.77 8.77 -1.10
C LEU A 159 6.13 9.26 -0.55
N PRO A 160 6.58 10.51 -0.78
CA PRO A 160 7.85 10.99 -0.26
C PRO A 160 7.92 11.00 1.27
N LYS A 161 6.82 11.33 1.94
CA LYS A 161 6.75 11.32 3.41
C LYS A 161 6.78 9.90 3.97
N THR A 162 6.17 8.94 3.27
CA THR A 162 6.26 7.53 3.66
C THR A 162 7.65 6.93 3.42
N GLU A 163 8.43 7.48 2.50
CA GLU A 163 9.80 7.04 2.22
C GLU A 163 10.74 7.29 3.40
N PHE A 164 10.47 8.32 4.22
CA PHE A 164 11.21 8.55 5.46
C PHE A 164 11.20 7.34 6.41
N PHE A 165 10.11 6.57 6.42
CA PHE A 165 9.99 5.35 7.22
C PHE A 165 10.69 4.13 6.58
N LYS A 166 11.34 4.31 5.42
CA LYS A 166 12.10 3.28 4.71
C LYS A 166 13.58 3.68 4.59
N PRO A 167 14.31 3.86 5.71
CA PRO A 167 15.71 4.32 5.70
C PRO A 167 16.69 3.32 5.09
N THR A 168 16.25 2.10 4.70
CA THR A 168 17.11 1.04 4.19
C THR A 168 17.96 1.50 3.01
N LYS A 169 17.43 2.33 2.10
CA LYS A 169 18.19 2.81 0.94
C LYS A 169 19.38 3.69 1.36
N VAL A 170 19.16 4.60 2.31
CA VAL A 170 20.20 5.49 2.85
C VAL A 170 21.24 4.69 3.63
N MET A 171 20.78 3.76 4.47
CA MET A 171 21.65 2.88 5.24
C MET A 171 22.49 1.96 4.35
N ALA A 172 21.89 1.43 3.28
CA ALA A 172 22.59 0.61 2.29
C ALA A 172 23.69 1.43 1.60
N SER A 173 23.37 2.63 1.09
CA SER A 173 24.36 3.56 0.51
C SER A 173 25.55 3.81 1.43
N GLU A 174 25.29 4.04 2.72
CA GLU A 174 26.34 4.24 3.71
C GLU A 174 27.21 2.99 3.89
N ILE A 175 26.62 1.80 3.90
CA ILE A 175 27.37 0.54 3.94
C ILE A 175 28.22 0.40 2.67
N THR A 176 27.62 0.53 1.48
CA THR A 176 28.33 0.33 0.19
C THR A 176 29.48 1.32 -0.01
N SER A 177 29.37 2.55 0.52
CA SER A 177 30.46 3.52 0.47
C SER A 177 31.68 3.17 1.33
N ARG A 178 31.52 2.29 2.33
CA ARG A 178 32.56 1.90 3.28
C ARG A 178 33.02 0.45 3.12
N LEU A 179 32.22 -0.37 2.44
CA LEU A 179 32.41 -1.81 2.31
C LEU A 179 33.69 -2.15 1.53
N ARG A 180 34.54 -2.98 2.12
CA ARG A 180 35.75 -3.53 1.47
C ARG A 180 35.55 -5.00 1.08
N PRO A 181 36.34 -5.53 0.12
CA PRO A 181 36.31 -6.95 -0.21
C PRO A 181 36.58 -7.82 1.03
N GLY A 182 35.70 -8.78 1.29
CA GLY A 182 35.76 -9.67 2.47
C GLY A 182 34.88 -9.22 3.65
N GLU A 183 34.46 -7.96 3.70
CA GLU A 183 33.55 -7.48 4.75
C GLU A 183 32.12 -7.97 4.53
N ARG A 184 31.37 -8.22 5.61
CA ARG A 184 30.05 -8.86 5.55
C ARG A 184 28.95 -7.96 6.08
N ILE A 185 27.75 -8.13 5.53
CA ILE A 185 26.54 -7.40 5.92
C ILE A 185 25.57 -8.38 6.58
N GLY A 186 25.01 -8.00 7.72
CA GLY A 186 24.04 -8.78 8.47
C GLY A 186 22.75 -8.01 8.71
N ASN A 187 21.65 -8.73 8.82
CA ASN A 187 20.37 -8.18 9.25
C ASN A 187 19.81 -8.98 10.44
N TYR A 188 19.51 -8.29 11.53
CA TYR A 188 19.01 -8.87 12.77
C TYR A 188 17.75 -8.15 13.26
N PRO A 189 16.74 -8.87 13.78
CA PRO A 189 16.52 -10.30 13.57
C PRO A 189 16.07 -10.58 12.13
N ALA A 190 16.45 -11.73 11.57
CA ALA A 190 15.97 -12.20 10.27
C ALA A 190 14.59 -12.88 10.35
N SER A 191 14.24 -13.39 11.53
CA SER A 191 12.94 -13.98 11.83
C SER A 191 12.54 -13.64 13.27
N GLU A 192 11.27 -13.29 13.49
CA GLU A 192 10.72 -13.03 14.81
C GLU A 192 9.33 -13.69 14.95
N LYS A 193 9.16 -14.56 15.96
CA LYS A 193 7.87 -15.22 16.28
C LYS A 193 7.20 -15.88 15.05
N ASN A 194 7.97 -16.61 14.24
CA ASN A 194 7.54 -17.26 12.98
C ASN A 194 7.21 -16.30 11.82
N PHE A 195 7.56 -15.02 11.92
CA PHE A 195 7.46 -14.06 10.83
C PHE A 195 8.85 -13.69 10.32
N MET A 196 9.03 -13.71 9.00
CA MET A 196 10.26 -13.25 8.35
C MET A 196 10.35 -11.72 8.51
N THR A 197 11.36 -11.26 9.25
CA THR A 197 11.68 -9.84 9.46
C THR A 197 12.89 -9.39 8.65
N PHE A 198 13.51 -10.33 7.94
CA PHE A 198 14.62 -10.08 7.03
C PHE A 198 14.28 -8.94 6.06
N ASN A 199 15.23 -8.03 5.86
CA ASN A 199 15.05 -6.84 5.05
C ASN A 199 15.58 -7.07 3.61
N PRO A 200 14.74 -7.50 2.65
CA PRO A 200 15.20 -7.80 1.29
C PRO A 200 15.72 -6.56 0.55
N SER A 201 15.24 -5.36 0.92
CA SER A 201 15.73 -4.11 0.35
C SER A 201 17.21 -3.89 0.65
N LEU A 202 17.75 -4.46 1.74
CA LEU A 202 19.18 -4.34 2.03
C LEU A 202 20.01 -5.11 1.01
N VAL A 203 19.59 -6.32 0.63
CA VAL A 203 20.24 -7.11 -0.44
C VAL A 203 20.20 -6.33 -1.75
N TYR A 204 19.02 -5.82 -2.12
CA TYR A 204 18.82 -5.08 -3.37
C TYR A 204 19.69 -3.81 -3.47
N TYR A 205 19.77 -3.00 -2.42
CA TYR A 205 20.49 -1.73 -2.46
C TYR A 205 22.00 -1.84 -2.19
N THR A 206 22.46 -2.93 -1.57
CA THR A 206 23.89 -3.17 -1.35
C THR A 206 24.53 -3.94 -2.50
N ASP A 207 23.72 -4.65 -3.31
CA ASP A 207 24.19 -5.59 -4.33
C ASP A 207 25.18 -6.64 -3.77
N GLN A 208 24.94 -7.04 -2.52
CA GLN A 208 25.78 -7.95 -1.76
C GLN A 208 24.92 -8.97 -0.98
N PRO A 209 25.44 -10.18 -0.73
CA PRO A 209 24.76 -11.15 0.10
C PRO A 209 24.67 -10.64 1.54
N VAL A 210 23.45 -10.58 2.07
CA VAL A 210 23.19 -10.19 3.47
C VAL A 210 22.90 -11.43 4.29
N VAL A 211 23.64 -11.61 5.38
CA VAL A 211 23.45 -12.70 6.34
C VAL A 211 22.22 -12.41 7.20
N GLY A 212 21.23 -13.30 7.15
CA GLY A 212 20.10 -13.27 8.07
C GLY A 212 20.49 -13.84 9.43
N ILE A 213 20.45 -13.01 10.47
CA ILE A 213 20.83 -13.40 11.83
C ILE A 213 19.55 -13.59 12.65
N GLU A 214 19.33 -14.78 13.20
CA GLU A 214 18.08 -15.12 13.91
C GLU A 214 18.19 -14.98 15.43
N THR A 215 19.32 -15.39 16.01
CA THR A 215 19.52 -15.45 17.46
C THR A 215 20.52 -14.42 17.95
N VAL A 216 20.44 -14.09 19.25
CA VAL A 216 21.41 -13.20 19.91
C VAL A 216 22.81 -13.81 19.86
N ASP A 217 22.95 -15.13 20.04
CA ASP A 217 24.26 -15.79 20.01
C ASP A 217 24.92 -15.69 18.63
N CYS A 218 24.14 -15.86 17.55
CA CYS A 218 24.62 -15.64 16.19
C CYS A 218 24.97 -14.17 15.94
N LEU A 219 24.22 -13.22 16.52
CA LEU A 219 24.53 -11.79 16.42
C LEU A 219 25.87 -11.46 17.10
N MET A 220 26.09 -11.98 18.30
CA MET A 220 27.34 -11.80 19.04
C MET A 220 28.52 -12.42 18.29
N SER A 221 28.34 -13.62 17.74
CA SER A 221 29.36 -14.29 16.92
C SER A 221 29.66 -13.53 15.63
N PHE A 222 28.64 -12.96 14.99
CA PHE A 222 28.79 -12.17 13.76
C PHE A 222 29.55 -10.87 14.03
N LEU A 223 29.14 -10.10 15.03
CA LEU A 223 29.79 -8.83 15.41
C LEU A 223 31.16 -9.06 16.08
N GLY A 224 31.40 -10.21 16.69
CA GLY A 224 32.70 -10.59 17.26
C GLY A 224 33.74 -11.07 16.24
N SER A 225 33.41 -11.10 14.94
CA SER A 225 34.34 -11.54 13.90
C SER A 225 35.56 -10.60 13.76
N GLU A 226 36.70 -11.15 13.32
CA GLU A 226 37.93 -10.37 13.10
C GLU A 226 37.80 -9.41 11.91
N GLU A 227 36.99 -9.77 10.92
CA GLU A 227 36.67 -8.93 9.76
C GLU A 227 35.74 -7.79 10.17
N ARG A 228 35.76 -6.68 9.42
CA ARG A 228 34.76 -5.63 9.65
C ARG A 228 33.42 -6.14 9.15
N VAL A 229 32.38 -6.00 9.98
CA VAL A 229 31.01 -6.37 9.62
C VAL A 229 30.05 -5.25 9.93
N TYR A 230 29.01 -5.15 9.10
CA TYR A 230 27.92 -4.19 9.25
C TYR A 230 26.64 -4.92 9.61
N CYS A 231 25.92 -4.48 10.64
CA CYS A 231 24.65 -5.07 11.03
C CYS A 231 23.55 -4.00 11.04
N LEU A 232 22.48 -4.24 10.29
CA LEU A 232 21.29 -3.40 10.29
C LEU A 232 20.18 -4.09 11.10
N MET A 233 19.62 -3.37 12.08
CA MET A 233 18.50 -3.85 12.90
C MET A 233 17.48 -2.75 13.20
N SER A 234 16.29 -3.12 13.66
CA SER A 234 15.33 -2.15 14.18
C SER A 234 15.77 -1.61 15.55
N GLU A 235 15.43 -0.37 15.85
CA GLU A 235 15.78 0.27 17.12
C GLU A 235 15.19 -0.46 18.33
N LYS A 236 13.96 -0.99 18.20
CA LYS A 236 13.34 -1.87 19.20
C LYS A 236 14.16 -3.14 19.46
N SER A 237 14.80 -3.70 18.43
CA SER A 237 15.64 -4.90 18.59
C SER A 237 16.99 -4.56 19.19
N TYR A 238 17.58 -3.42 18.78
CA TYR A 238 18.81 -2.90 19.39
C TYR A 238 18.67 -2.72 20.90
N PHE A 239 17.59 -2.10 21.38
CA PHE A 239 17.37 -1.92 22.82
C PHE A 239 17.21 -3.24 23.58
N ARG A 240 16.69 -4.29 22.93
CA ARG A 240 16.56 -5.62 23.55
C ARG A 240 17.90 -6.34 23.73
N VAL A 241 18.88 -6.09 22.85
CA VAL A 241 20.20 -6.75 22.90
C VAL A 241 21.31 -5.83 23.39
N LYS A 242 21.00 -4.61 23.80
CA LYS A 242 21.98 -3.58 24.18
C LYS A 242 22.92 -4.03 25.29
N GLU A 243 22.41 -4.76 26.28
CA GLU A 243 23.21 -5.31 27.38
C GLU A 243 24.21 -6.36 26.87
N ASN A 244 23.77 -7.28 26.01
CA ASN A 244 24.65 -8.26 25.36
C ASN A 244 25.73 -7.57 24.51
N LEU A 245 25.34 -6.59 23.68
CA LEU A 245 26.26 -5.85 22.82
C LEU A 245 27.34 -5.08 23.58
N SER A 246 27.15 -4.80 24.87
CA SER A 246 28.14 -4.10 25.70
C SER A 246 29.37 -4.97 26.02
N GLN A 247 29.30 -6.28 25.73
CA GLN A 247 30.39 -7.24 25.93
C GLN A 247 31.40 -7.23 24.77
N ILE A 248 31.08 -6.59 23.64
CA ILE A 248 31.91 -6.54 22.44
C ILE A 248 32.06 -5.10 21.94
N PRO A 249 33.18 -4.75 21.27
CA PRO A 249 33.35 -3.43 20.70
C PRO A 249 32.39 -3.24 19.53
N VAL A 250 31.28 -2.53 19.75
CA VAL A 250 30.28 -2.23 18.72
C VAL A 250 30.02 -0.73 18.67
N TYR A 251 30.08 -0.18 17.47
CA TYR A 251 29.92 1.23 17.18
C TYR A 251 28.62 1.45 16.42
N VAL A 252 27.83 2.41 16.90
CA VAL A 252 26.62 2.86 16.21
C VAL A 252 27.04 3.86 15.14
N LEU A 253 26.91 3.49 13.87
CA LEU A 253 27.27 4.36 12.75
C LEU A 253 26.15 5.36 12.44
N ARG A 254 24.89 4.91 12.46
CA ARG A 254 23.73 5.74 12.18
C ARG A 254 22.47 5.25 12.90
N ARG A 255 21.61 6.19 13.28
CA ARG A 255 20.21 5.93 13.69
C ARG A 255 19.28 6.84 12.90
N GLU A 256 18.36 6.24 12.16
CA GLU A 256 17.40 6.98 11.33
C GLU A 256 16.17 6.12 11.05
N GLY A 257 14.98 6.73 11.02
CA GLY A 257 13.72 6.05 10.64
C GLY A 257 13.42 4.78 11.45
N GLY A 258 13.79 4.75 12.74
CA GLY A 258 13.59 3.58 13.62
C GLY A 258 14.50 2.39 13.33
N LYS A 259 15.57 2.57 12.55
CA LYS A 259 16.63 1.57 12.31
C LYS A 259 17.98 2.05 12.84
N VAL A 260 18.82 1.07 13.20
CA VAL A 260 20.15 1.27 13.73
C VAL A 260 21.14 0.48 12.87
N LEU A 261 22.16 1.18 12.38
CA LEU A 261 23.31 0.59 11.70
C LEU A 261 24.48 0.48 12.67
N LEU A 262 25.00 -0.72 12.82
CA LEU A 262 26.10 -1.06 13.71
C LEU A 262 27.31 -1.56 12.90
N SER A 263 28.50 -1.35 13.44
CA SER A 263 29.75 -1.99 12.98
C SER A 263 30.58 -2.43 14.18
N ASN A 264 31.31 -3.52 14.05
CA ASN A 264 32.25 -4.00 15.07
C ASN A 264 33.58 -3.24 15.09
N LYS A 265 33.87 -2.45 14.05
CA LYS A 265 35.03 -1.56 13.99
C LYS A 265 34.57 -0.12 13.79
N GLY A 266 35.16 0.80 14.54
CA GLY A 266 34.90 2.23 14.39
C GLY A 266 35.37 2.77 13.03
N ASP A 267 34.91 3.98 12.70
CA ASP A 267 35.40 4.71 11.54
C ASP A 267 36.87 5.09 11.78
N ARG A 268 37.74 4.45 11.00
CA ARG A 268 39.09 4.93 10.70
C ARG A 268 39.08 5.33 9.24
#